data_AF-A0A411WWI6-F1
#
_entry.id   AF-A0A411WWI6-F1
#
_cell.length_a   1.000
_cell.length_b   1.000
_cell.length_c   1.000
_cell.angle_alpha   90.00
_cell.angle_beta   90.00
_cell.angle_gamma   90.00
#
_symmetry.space_group_name_H-M   'P 1'
#
loop_
_entity.id
_entity.type
_entity.pdbx_description
1 polymer ?
#
loop_
_entity_poly.entity_id
_entity_poly.type
_entity_poly.pdbx_seq_one_letter_code
_entity_poly.pdbx_strand_id
1 'polypeptide(L)'
;MAVVFPHHTRLRQWPTATSLLALTTALLLAIGHPACAAAEFRDRSVIGHWKLVAVLDLASIASLDAAEAKTLLGKTLAISATDVKVDQEVCPAPEFWAERVAPESHMQAKLHSSAQRLRLPNPVTMVELGCTDVYVRNPGQLVLLWGGAMFDAVRIAPEGRRRRADSLAGKAQARNIKSAKRQEVGNRQKPGKLQQPGKLQQPGELHKTGKAGKAGEARETGGVRKINKVRKKWKSPHRQAGNGAPGTFANELF
;
A
#
# COMPACT_ATOMS: atom_id res chain seq x y z
N MET A 1 -33.25 67.85 32.98
CA MET A 1 -32.56 66.94 33.90
C MET A 1 -31.09 67.35 33.94
N ALA A 2 -30.69 67.98 35.05
CA ALA A 2 -29.32 68.31 35.36
C ALA A 2 -28.66 67.10 35.99
N VAL A 3 -27.38 66.84 35.71
CA VAL A 3 -26.41 66.50 36.77
C VAL A 3 -25.00 66.95 36.35
N VAL A 4 -24.48 67.95 37.05
CA VAL A 4 -23.08 68.33 37.16
C VAL A 4 -22.44 67.44 38.23
N PHE A 5 -21.24 66.91 38.00
CA PHE A 5 -20.40 66.36 39.07
C PHE A 5 -18.97 66.95 39.05
N PRO A 6 -18.34 67.11 40.24
CA PRO A 6 -17.26 68.04 40.46
C PRO A 6 -15.87 67.39 40.51
N HIS A 7 -14.86 68.25 40.46
CA HIS A 7 -13.49 68.00 40.92
C HIS A 7 -13.43 67.60 42.39
N HIS A 8 -12.61 66.59 42.73
CA HIS A 8 -11.80 66.62 43.95
C HIS A 8 -10.53 65.76 43.83
N THR A 9 -9.41 66.42 44.07
CA THR A 9 -8.07 65.94 44.42
C THR A 9 -8.04 64.98 45.61
N ARG A 10 -7.25 63.89 45.53
CA ARG A 10 -6.38 63.44 46.63
C ARG A 10 -5.10 62.80 46.10
N LEU A 11 -3.99 63.47 46.40
CA LEU A 11 -2.67 62.87 46.53
C LEU A 11 -2.70 61.79 47.61
N ARG A 12 -2.21 60.59 47.30
CA ARG A 12 -1.70 59.65 48.30
C ARG A 12 -0.42 59.02 47.75
N GLN A 13 0.70 59.55 48.23
CA GLN A 13 2.01 58.92 48.14
C GLN A 13 2.04 57.62 48.97
N TRP A 14 3.15 56.89 48.79
CA TRP A 14 3.73 55.79 49.60
C TRP A 14 3.45 54.36 49.06
N PRO A 15 4.40 53.43 49.20
CA PRO A 15 5.83 53.53 48.92
C PRO A 15 6.28 52.38 47.97
N THR A 16 7.55 52.44 47.58
CA THR A 16 8.36 51.39 46.95
C THR A 16 7.92 49.96 47.26
N ALA A 17 7.51 49.23 46.22
CA ALA A 17 7.55 47.77 46.20
C ALA A 17 8.09 47.34 44.83
N THR A 18 9.40 47.54 44.67
CA THR A 18 10.26 46.79 43.76
C THR A 18 10.15 45.30 44.09
N SER A 19 9.12 44.60 43.61
CA SER A 19 9.10 43.13 43.59
C SER A 19 7.91 42.60 42.77
N LEU A 20 7.84 42.94 41.49
CA LEU A 20 6.86 42.33 40.56
C LEU A 20 7.37 42.36 39.11
N LEU A 21 8.68 42.16 38.94
CA LEU A 21 9.34 42.06 37.62
C LEU A 21 10.18 40.78 37.49
N ALA A 22 9.84 39.74 38.26
CA ALA A 22 10.52 38.44 38.23
C ALA A 22 9.56 37.24 38.10
N LEU A 23 8.34 37.46 37.58
CA LEU A 23 7.34 36.39 37.40
C LEU A 23 6.64 36.40 36.02
N THR A 24 7.19 37.10 35.04
CA THR A 24 6.70 37.10 33.64
C THR A 24 7.68 36.47 32.64
N THR A 25 8.93 36.19 33.03
CA THR A 25 9.96 35.58 32.16
C THR A 25 10.07 34.06 32.27
N ALA A 26 9.34 33.40 33.16
CA ALA A 26 9.33 31.94 33.26
C ALA A 26 8.25 31.25 32.40
N LEU A 27 7.24 31.99 31.89
CA LEU A 27 6.14 31.41 31.12
C LEU A 27 6.43 31.32 29.60
N LEU A 28 7.48 31.98 29.11
CA LEU A 28 7.87 31.95 27.69
C LEU A 28 8.78 30.77 27.31
N LEU A 29 9.27 29.99 28.28
CA LEU A 29 10.15 28.83 28.03
C LEU A 29 9.41 27.47 27.95
N ALA A 30 8.09 27.44 28.18
CA ALA A 30 7.30 26.19 28.12
C ALA A 30 6.61 25.93 26.77
N ILE A 31 6.66 26.86 25.82
CA ILE A 31 6.00 26.73 24.50
C ILE A 31 6.98 26.24 23.41
N GLY A 32 8.27 26.17 23.71
CA GLY A 32 9.29 25.60 22.84
C GLY A 32 9.31 24.07 22.89
N HIS A 33 8.16 23.39 22.77
CA HIS A 33 8.24 22.01 22.29
C HIS A 33 8.78 22.14 20.87
N PRO A 34 9.98 21.60 20.55
CA PRO A 34 10.30 21.41 19.15
C PRO A 34 9.11 20.62 18.63
N ALA A 35 8.34 21.20 17.70
CA ALA A 35 7.46 20.42 16.89
C ALA A 35 8.40 19.38 16.30
N CYS A 36 8.40 18.18 16.89
CA CYS A 36 8.97 17.01 16.26
C CYS A 36 8.18 16.95 14.97
N ALA A 37 8.73 17.56 13.92
CA ALA A 37 8.37 17.28 12.56
C ALA A 37 8.63 15.78 12.50
N ALA A 38 7.56 15.02 12.76
CA ALA A 38 7.57 13.58 12.63
C ALA A 38 8.09 13.39 11.23
N ALA A 39 9.35 12.95 11.13
CA ALA A 39 10.03 12.84 9.85
C ALA A 39 9.12 11.94 9.04
N GLU A 40 8.44 12.53 8.04
CA GLU A 40 7.46 11.82 7.24
C GLU A 40 8.16 10.57 6.73
N PHE A 41 7.69 9.41 7.18
CA PHE A 41 8.40 8.18 6.89
C PHE A 41 8.12 7.84 5.43
N ARG A 42 9.04 8.26 4.55
CA ARG A 42 8.93 8.02 3.12
C ARG A 42 9.74 6.78 2.75
N ASP A 43 9.07 5.74 2.28
CA ASP A 43 9.73 4.50 1.85
C ASP A 43 9.84 4.44 0.32
N ARG A 44 11.03 4.77 -0.18
CA ARG A 44 11.37 4.68 -1.61
C ARG A 44 11.86 3.30 -2.03
N SER A 45 11.88 2.31 -1.13
CA SER A 45 12.32 0.95 -1.46
C SER A 45 11.45 0.29 -2.53
N VAL A 46 10.19 0.71 -2.68
CA VAL A 46 9.25 0.19 -3.69
C VAL A 46 9.54 0.65 -5.13
N ILE A 47 10.42 1.65 -5.32
CA ILE A 47 10.83 2.12 -6.65
C ILE A 47 11.49 0.97 -7.43
N GLY A 48 11.06 0.80 -8.68
CA GLY A 48 11.57 -0.22 -9.59
C GLY A 48 10.53 -0.78 -10.54
N HIS A 49 10.91 -1.84 -11.23
CA HIS A 49 10.04 -2.58 -12.16
C HIS A 49 9.58 -3.87 -11.50
N TRP A 50 8.31 -4.16 -11.65
CA TRP A 50 7.63 -5.29 -11.01
C TRP A 50 6.75 -5.98 -12.04
N LYS A 51 6.74 -7.30 -12.04
CA LYS A 51 5.86 -8.10 -12.91
C LYS A 51 4.65 -8.52 -12.11
N LEU A 52 3.45 -8.24 -12.63
CA LEU A 52 2.20 -8.72 -12.03
C LEU A 52 2.07 -10.23 -12.31
N VAL A 53 2.01 -11.06 -11.27
CA VAL A 53 2.05 -12.53 -11.42
C VAL A 53 0.74 -13.23 -11.07
N ALA A 54 -0.08 -12.65 -10.19
CA ALA A 54 -1.37 -13.23 -9.81
C ALA A 54 -2.37 -12.16 -9.35
N VAL A 55 -3.67 -12.42 -9.56
CA VAL A 55 -4.75 -11.68 -8.90
C VAL A 55 -5.06 -12.41 -7.59
N LEU A 56 -4.88 -11.73 -6.46
CA LEU A 56 -5.08 -12.30 -5.14
C LEU A 56 -6.53 -12.13 -4.67
N ASP A 57 -7.09 -10.93 -4.89
CA ASP A 57 -8.46 -10.62 -4.51
C ASP A 57 -9.03 -9.41 -5.28
N LEU A 58 -10.33 -9.18 -5.13
CA LEU A 58 -11.06 -8.03 -5.67
C LEU A 58 -11.84 -7.36 -4.55
N ALA A 59 -11.74 -6.04 -4.43
CA ALA A 59 -12.59 -5.26 -3.56
C ALA A 59 -14.05 -5.35 -4.03
N SER A 60 -14.99 -5.20 -3.09
CA SER A 60 -16.43 -5.19 -3.39
C SER A 60 -16.84 -4.05 -4.32
N ILE A 61 -16.08 -2.95 -4.31
CA ILE A 61 -16.25 -1.77 -5.16
C ILE A 61 -14.97 -1.60 -5.99
N ALA A 62 -14.74 -2.51 -6.93
CA ALA A 62 -13.62 -2.42 -7.87
C ALA A 62 -14.05 -1.75 -9.17
N SER A 63 -13.18 -0.91 -9.74
CA SER A 63 -13.37 -0.37 -11.09
C SER A 63 -12.98 -1.38 -12.16
N LEU A 64 -12.10 -2.31 -11.82
CA LEU A 64 -11.72 -3.44 -12.67
C LEU A 64 -12.51 -4.68 -12.29
N ASP A 65 -13.06 -5.36 -13.28
CA ASP A 65 -13.62 -6.68 -13.08
C ASP A 65 -12.55 -7.79 -13.06
N ALA A 66 -12.96 -9.02 -12.75
CA ALA A 66 -12.05 -10.16 -12.67
C ALA A 66 -11.41 -10.54 -14.01
N ALA A 67 -12.07 -10.28 -15.14
CA ALA A 67 -11.57 -10.56 -16.47
C ALA A 67 -10.54 -9.49 -16.88
N GLU A 68 -10.86 -8.22 -16.69
CA GLU A 68 -9.98 -7.08 -16.92
C GLU A 68 -8.71 -7.18 -16.06
N ALA A 69 -8.85 -7.48 -14.76
CA ALA A 69 -7.70 -7.67 -13.88
C ALA A 69 -6.77 -8.79 -14.38
N LYS A 70 -7.31 -9.88 -14.92
CA LYS A 70 -6.48 -10.97 -15.49
C LYS A 70 -5.69 -10.52 -16.72
N THR A 71 -6.18 -9.56 -17.50
CA THR A 71 -5.44 -9.03 -18.67
C THR A 71 -4.16 -8.28 -18.26
N LEU A 72 -4.09 -7.80 -17.01
CA LEU A 72 -2.91 -7.15 -16.46
C LEU A 72 -1.82 -8.15 -16.00
N LEU A 73 -2.12 -9.44 -15.93
CA LEU A 73 -1.12 -10.44 -15.56
C LEU A 73 -0.01 -10.53 -16.59
N GLY A 74 1.22 -10.59 -16.11
CA GLY A 74 2.43 -10.57 -16.92
C GLY A 74 2.87 -9.17 -17.36
N LYS A 75 2.03 -8.14 -17.22
CA LYS A 75 2.40 -6.74 -17.47
C LYS A 75 3.41 -6.25 -16.43
N THR A 76 4.12 -5.20 -16.81
CA THR A 76 5.11 -4.55 -15.94
C THR A 76 4.49 -3.34 -15.27
N LEU A 77 4.49 -3.37 -13.94
CA LEU A 77 4.31 -2.21 -13.08
C LEU A 77 5.67 -1.49 -12.97
N ALA A 78 5.71 -0.21 -13.32
CA ALA A 78 6.87 0.65 -13.10
C ALA A 78 6.55 1.69 -12.03
N ILE A 79 7.25 1.65 -10.90
CA ILE A 79 7.16 2.65 -9.84
C ILE A 79 8.41 3.51 -9.92
N SER A 80 8.25 4.78 -10.25
CA SER A 80 9.33 5.78 -10.32
C SER A 80 9.07 6.91 -9.34
N ALA A 81 10.04 7.81 -9.16
CA ALA A 81 9.87 8.98 -8.30
C ALA A 81 8.79 9.96 -8.78
N THR A 82 8.42 9.91 -10.06
CA THR A 82 7.52 10.87 -10.70
C THR A 82 6.16 10.29 -11.06
N ASP A 83 6.11 8.98 -11.29
CA ASP A 83 4.91 8.29 -11.73
C ASP A 83 4.90 6.80 -11.37
N VAL A 84 3.70 6.24 -11.30
CA VAL A 84 3.41 4.82 -11.24
C VAL A 84 2.69 4.44 -12.53
N LYS A 85 3.19 3.42 -13.24
CA LYS A 85 2.64 2.99 -14.53
C LYS A 85 2.28 1.53 -14.51
N VAL A 86 1.08 1.20 -14.98
CA VAL A 86 0.64 -0.17 -15.25
C VAL A 86 0.15 -0.21 -16.69
N ASP A 87 0.92 -0.85 -17.57
CA ASP A 87 0.65 -0.87 -19.01
C ASP A 87 0.57 0.56 -19.61
N GLN A 88 -0.61 1.02 -20.03
CA GLN A 88 -0.84 2.37 -20.59
C GLN A 88 -1.35 3.36 -19.55
N GLU A 89 -1.77 2.89 -18.36
CA GLU A 89 -2.30 3.76 -17.32
C GLU A 89 -1.17 4.39 -16.50
N VAL A 90 -1.28 5.69 -16.27
CA VAL A 90 -0.27 6.49 -15.58
C VAL A 90 -0.89 7.18 -14.39
N CYS A 91 -0.25 7.01 -13.24
CA CYS A 91 -0.56 7.68 -12.00
C CYS A 91 0.58 8.65 -11.65
N PRO A 92 0.34 9.97 -11.71
CA PRO A 92 1.38 10.97 -11.50
C PRO A 92 1.62 11.25 -10.01
N ALA A 93 2.83 11.73 -9.69
CA ALA A 93 3.22 12.31 -8.40
C ALA A 93 3.03 11.40 -7.17
N PRO A 94 3.71 10.25 -7.09
CA PRO A 94 3.65 9.39 -5.91
C PRO A 94 4.28 10.07 -4.68
N GLU A 95 3.57 10.00 -3.54
CA GLU A 95 3.99 10.64 -2.29
C GLU A 95 5.00 9.80 -1.49
N PHE A 96 4.93 8.47 -1.65
CA PHE A 96 5.74 7.47 -0.94
C PHE A 96 5.55 7.50 0.58
N TRP A 97 4.41 7.96 1.07
CA TRP A 97 4.08 7.90 2.49
C TRP A 97 4.02 6.44 2.94
N ALA A 98 4.72 6.10 4.01
CA ALA A 98 4.80 4.72 4.48
C ALA A 98 4.42 4.58 5.96
N GLU A 99 3.62 3.55 6.24
CA GLU A 99 3.10 3.26 7.57
C GLU A 99 3.13 1.75 7.85
N ARG A 100 3.35 1.36 9.11
CA ARG A 100 3.19 -0.03 9.55
C ARG A 100 1.77 -0.26 10.05
N VAL A 101 1.03 -1.09 9.34
CA VAL A 101 -0.39 -1.35 9.61
C VAL A 101 -0.64 -2.83 9.90
N ALA A 102 -1.68 -3.12 10.68
CA ALA A 102 -2.22 -4.47 10.83
C ALA A 102 -3.10 -4.80 9.62
N PRO A 103 -2.73 -5.79 8.77
CA PRO A 103 -3.38 -5.98 7.47
C PRO A 103 -4.90 -6.18 7.53
N GLU A 104 -5.39 -7.04 8.41
CA GLU A 104 -6.82 -7.40 8.45
C GLU A 104 -7.69 -6.19 8.79
N SER A 105 -7.35 -5.48 9.87
CA SER A 105 -8.10 -4.29 10.29
C SER A 105 -8.03 -3.18 9.24
N HIS A 106 -6.89 -3.00 8.58
CA HIS A 106 -6.72 -1.97 7.56
C HIS A 106 -7.53 -2.29 6.29
N MET A 107 -7.42 -3.52 5.77
CA MET A 107 -8.15 -3.96 4.57
C MET A 107 -9.66 -3.95 4.79
N GLN A 108 -10.13 -4.37 5.97
CA GLN A 108 -11.54 -4.35 6.30
C GLN A 108 -12.09 -2.92 6.35
N ALA A 109 -11.35 -1.99 6.96
CA ALA A 109 -11.76 -0.59 7.07
C ALA A 109 -11.71 0.18 5.75
N LYS A 110 -10.65 -0.01 4.94
CA LYS A 110 -10.42 0.77 3.71
C LYS A 110 -11.16 0.17 2.50
N LEU A 111 -11.20 -1.17 2.41
CA LEU A 111 -11.61 -1.88 1.19
C LEU A 111 -12.79 -2.83 1.39
N HIS A 112 -13.29 -2.98 2.63
CA HIS A 112 -14.30 -3.97 2.98
C HIS A 112 -13.92 -5.39 2.51
N SER A 113 -12.62 -5.72 2.59
CA SER A 113 -12.05 -7.01 2.18
C SER A 113 -11.18 -7.61 3.27
N SER A 114 -10.88 -8.92 3.17
CA SER A 114 -10.03 -9.66 4.11
C SER A 114 -8.59 -9.76 3.63
N ALA A 115 -7.63 -9.68 4.55
CA ALA A 115 -6.21 -9.82 4.24
C ALA A 115 -5.73 -11.28 4.20
N GLN A 116 -6.56 -12.25 4.62
CA GLN A 116 -6.17 -13.66 4.78
C GLN A 116 -5.59 -14.27 3.50
N ARG A 117 -6.14 -13.92 2.33
CA ARG A 117 -5.67 -14.44 1.03
C ARG A 117 -4.40 -13.76 0.54
N LEU A 118 -4.06 -12.61 1.11
CA LEU A 118 -2.94 -11.77 0.67
C LEU A 118 -1.60 -12.20 1.27
N ARG A 119 -1.58 -13.12 2.25
CA ARG A 119 -0.35 -13.64 2.89
C ARG A 119 0.62 -12.52 3.28
N LEU A 120 0.09 -11.41 3.80
CA LEU A 120 0.89 -10.27 4.25
C LEU A 120 1.47 -10.55 5.63
N PRO A 121 2.70 -10.08 5.94
CA PRO A 121 3.22 -10.12 7.30
C PRO A 121 2.36 -9.24 8.22
N ASN A 122 2.37 -9.51 9.52
CA ASN A 122 1.67 -8.68 10.51
C ASN A 122 2.67 -8.20 11.58
N PRO A 123 3.01 -6.90 11.65
CA PRO A 123 2.53 -5.81 10.79
C PRO A 123 3.11 -5.84 9.36
N VAL A 124 2.43 -5.17 8.42
CA VAL A 124 2.91 -4.94 7.05
C VAL A 124 3.28 -3.48 6.86
N THR A 125 4.28 -3.21 6.03
CA THR A 125 4.57 -1.83 5.58
C THR A 125 3.69 -1.53 4.37
N MET A 126 2.76 -0.59 4.54
CA MET A 126 1.97 -0.01 3.48
C MET A 126 2.68 1.24 2.98
N VAL A 127 2.74 1.43 1.67
CA VAL A 127 3.26 2.63 1.00
C VAL A 127 2.17 3.21 0.11
N GLU A 128 1.74 4.43 0.41
CA GLU A 128 0.78 5.17 -0.40
C GLU A 128 1.50 5.89 -1.54
N LEU A 129 1.04 5.64 -2.77
CA LEU A 129 1.59 6.20 -4.00
C LEU A 129 0.65 7.25 -4.61
N GLY A 130 -0.27 7.81 -3.82
CA GLY A 130 -1.25 8.82 -4.22
C GLY A 130 -2.53 8.21 -4.80
N CYS A 131 -2.44 7.50 -5.92
CA CYS A 131 -3.62 6.86 -6.56
C CYS A 131 -3.83 5.39 -6.16
N THR A 132 -2.84 4.79 -5.52
CA THR A 132 -2.78 3.35 -5.25
C THR A 132 -1.96 3.11 -3.98
N ASP A 133 -2.21 1.96 -3.36
CA ASP A 133 -1.46 1.49 -2.21
C ASP A 133 -0.64 0.26 -2.58
N VAL A 134 0.54 0.17 -1.99
CA VAL A 134 1.43 -0.99 -2.10
C VAL A 134 1.72 -1.55 -0.71
N TYR A 135 1.62 -2.87 -0.58
CA TYR A 135 1.96 -3.57 0.66
C TYR A 135 3.22 -4.40 0.46
N VAL A 136 4.28 -4.08 1.20
CA VAL A 136 5.59 -4.73 1.07
C VAL A 136 5.56 -6.08 1.79
N ARG A 137 5.57 -7.18 1.03
CA ARG A 137 5.65 -8.54 1.59
C ARG A 137 7.11 -8.90 1.92
N ASN A 138 8.04 -8.58 1.01
CA ASN A 138 9.49 -8.71 1.16
C ASN A 138 10.20 -7.84 0.08
N PRO A 139 11.53 -7.65 0.11
CA PRO A 139 12.22 -6.74 -0.82
C PRO A 139 12.03 -7.04 -2.32
N GLY A 140 11.66 -8.27 -2.66
CA GLY A 140 11.42 -8.73 -4.03
C GLY A 140 9.96 -8.97 -4.38
N GLN A 141 9.02 -8.75 -3.46
CA GLN A 141 7.61 -9.04 -3.66
C GLN A 141 6.70 -8.06 -2.92
N LEU A 142 5.69 -7.56 -3.62
CA LEU A 142 4.69 -6.66 -3.08
C LEU A 142 3.28 -7.10 -3.45
N VAL A 143 2.29 -6.55 -2.75
CA VAL A 143 0.88 -6.59 -3.15
C VAL A 143 0.47 -5.19 -3.60
N LEU A 144 0.02 -5.05 -4.84
CA LEU A 144 -0.45 -3.79 -5.43
C LEU A 144 -1.98 -3.72 -5.40
N LEU A 145 -2.56 -2.61 -4.96
CA LEU A 145 -3.99 -2.34 -5.07
C LEU A 145 -4.30 -1.43 -6.27
N TRP A 146 -4.68 -1.98 -7.42
CA TRP A 146 -4.94 -1.20 -8.64
C TRP A 146 -6.38 -1.38 -9.13
N GLY A 147 -7.12 -0.29 -9.30
CA GLY A 147 -8.52 -0.34 -9.75
C GLY A 147 -9.44 -1.19 -8.86
N GLY A 148 -9.13 -1.30 -7.57
CA GLY A 148 -9.82 -2.18 -6.62
C GLY A 148 -9.45 -3.66 -6.71
N ALA A 149 -8.55 -4.05 -7.61
CA ALA A 149 -7.99 -5.40 -7.67
C ALA A 149 -6.65 -5.47 -6.94
N MET A 150 -6.38 -6.59 -6.26
CA MET A 150 -5.15 -6.83 -5.50
C MET A 150 -4.26 -7.79 -6.27
N PHE A 151 -3.06 -7.35 -6.64
CA PHE A 151 -2.11 -8.12 -7.44
C PHE A 151 -0.91 -8.53 -6.62
N ASP A 152 -0.47 -9.78 -6.77
CA ASP A 152 0.89 -10.18 -6.40
C ASP A 152 1.86 -9.68 -7.48
N ALA A 153 2.91 -8.96 -7.08
CA ALA A 153 3.92 -8.46 -7.99
C ALA A 153 5.33 -8.82 -7.52
N VAL A 154 6.15 -9.29 -8.45
CA VAL A 154 7.53 -9.73 -8.18
C VAL A 154 8.50 -8.79 -8.88
N ARG A 155 9.55 -8.37 -8.17
CA ARG A 155 10.55 -7.44 -8.68
C ARG A 155 11.29 -8.03 -9.88
N ILE A 156 11.37 -7.28 -10.96
CA ILE A 156 12.18 -7.62 -12.13
C ILE A 156 13.62 -7.22 -11.82
N ALA A 157 14.51 -8.19 -11.67
CA ALA A 157 15.93 -7.89 -11.49
C ALA A 157 16.46 -7.15 -12.73
N PRO A 158 17.23 -6.06 -12.57
CA PRO A 158 17.83 -5.39 -13.72
C PRO A 158 18.72 -6.39 -14.47
N GLU A 159 18.60 -6.46 -15.79
CA GLU A 159 19.20 -7.52 -16.62
C GLU A 159 20.70 -7.72 -16.37
N GLY A 160 21.42 -6.63 -16.07
CA GLY A 160 22.85 -6.67 -15.75
C GLY A 160 23.20 -7.44 -14.46
N ARG A 161 22.27 -7.51 -13.50
CA ARG A 161 22.47 -8.26 -12.25
C ARG A 161 22.20 -9.75 -12.44
N ARG A 162 21.26 -10.10 -13.33
CA ARG A 162 20.91 -11.48 -13.66
C ARG A 162 22.09 -12.23 -14.31
N ARG A 163 22.74 -11.61 -15.31
CA ARG A 163 23.94 -12.20 -15.94
C ARG A 163 25.08 -12.47 -14.94
N ARG A 164 25.26 -11.63 -13.92
CA ARG A 164 26.27 -11.87 -12.88
C ARG A 164 25.87 -12.97 -11.91
N ALA A 165 24.61 -13.01 -11.47
CA ALA A 165 24.12 -14.07 -10.59
C ALA A 165 24.21 -15.44 -11.28
N ASP A 166 23.79 -15.52 -12.55
CA ASP A 166 23.86 -16.75 -13.35
C ASP A 166 25.31 -17.13 -13.64
N SER A 167 26.20 -16.15 -13.89
CA SER A 167 27.65 -16.39 -14.05
C SER A 167 28.31 -16.90 -12.77
N LEU A 168 27.91 -16.40 -11.59
CA LEU A 168 28.43 -16.84 -10.30
C LEU A 168 27.93 -18.24 -9.94
N ALA A 169 26.64 -18.52 -10.17
CA ALA A 169 26.07 -19.85 -9.99
C ALA A 169 26.73 -20.89 -10.93
N GLY A 170 26.92 -20.53 -12.21
CA GLY A 170 27.62 -21.38 -13.18
C GLY A 170 29.08 -21.67 -12.80
N LYS A 171 29.80 -20.69 -12.22
CA LYS A 171 31.18 -20.88 -11.74
C LYS A 171 31.26 -21.76 -10.49
N ALA A 172 30.30 -21.67 -9.57
CA ALA A 172 30.24 -22.54 -8.40
C ALA A 172 29.99 -24.00 -8.80
N GLN A 173 29.12 -24.23 -9.79
CA GLN A 173 28.81 -25.56 -10.30
C GLN A 173 29.99 -26.17 -11.08
N ALA A 174 30.73 -25.38 -11.86
CA ALA A 174 31.94 -25.84 -12.57
C ALA A 174 33.09 -26.22 -11.61
N ARG A 175 33.21 -25.58 -10.45
CA ARG A 175 34.19 -25.94 -9.42
C ARG A 175 33.85 -27.26 -8.73
N ASN A 176 32.56 -27.53 -8.49
CA ASN A 176 32.14 -28.77 -7.85
C ASN A 176 32.36 -30.00 -8.75
N ILE A 177 32.19 -29.87 -10.06
CA ILE A 177 32.46 -30.94 -11.04
C ILE A 177 33.96 -31.25 -11.14
N LYS A 178 34.84 -30.25 -11.04
CA LYS A 178 36.30 -30.49 -11.04
C LYS A 178 36.78 -31.19 -9.77
N SER A 179 36.12 -30.98 -8.62
CA SER A 179 36.46 -31.68 -7.37
C SER A 179 35.95 -33.12 -7.35
N ALA A 180 34.78 -33.39 -7.93
CA ALA A 180 34.23 -34.75 -8.03
C ALA A 180 35.07 -35.68 -8.91
N LYS A 181 35.75 -35.15 -9.94
CA LYS A 181 36.60 -35.95 -10.84
C LYS A 181 37.95 -36.38 -10.22
N ARG A 182 38.29 -35.93 -9.01
CA ARG A 182 39.56 -36.29 -8.33
C ARG A 182 39.41 -37.36 -7.24
N GLN A 183 38.19 -37.82 -6.94
CA GLN A 183 37.94 -38.79 -5.85
C GLN A 183 37.43 -40.16 -6.31
N GLU A 184 37.41 -40.45 -7.61
CA GLU A 184 36.99 -41.76 -8.12
C GLU A 184 38.19 -42.70 -8.38
N VAL A 185 39.00 -42.93 -7.34
CA VAL A 185 39.95 -44.07 -7.30
C VAL A 185 39.93 -44.63 -5.88
N GLY A 186 38.95 -45.50 -5.59
CA GLY A 186 38.93 -46.25 -4.33
C GLY A 186 37.55 -46.73 -3.92
N ASN A 187 37.31 -48.04 -4.06
CA ASN A 187 36.20 -48.83 -3.53
C ASN A 187 34.83 -48.73 -4.21
N ARG A 188 34.68 -49.55 -5.25
CA ARG A 188 33.41 -50.20 -5.63
C ARG A 188 32.88 -51.04 -4.45
N GLN A 189 31.92 -50.49 -3.69
CA GLN A 189 31.00 -51.31 -2.91
C GLN A 189 29.81 -51.70 -3.80
N LYS A 190 29.47 -52.99 -3.75
CA LYS A 190 28.44 -53.63 -4.58
C LYS A 190 27.06 -53.00 -4.30
N PRO A 191 26.22 -52.76 -5.33
CA PRO A 191 24.86 -52.27 -5.12
C PRO A 191 24.04 -53.28 -4.31
N GLY A 192 23.54 -52.86 -3.15
CA GLY A 192 22.55 -53.58 -2.39
C GLY A 192 21.25 -53.69 -3.18
N LYS A 193 20.61 -54.87 -3.13
CA LYS A 193 19.36 -55.18 -3.83
C LYS A 193 18.29 -54.11 -3.58
N LEU A 194 17.78 -53.55 -4.67
CA LEU A 194 16.60 -52.70 -4.69
C LEU A 194 15.41 -53.47 -4.10
N GLN A 195 14.86 -52.97 -2.99
CA GLN A 195 13.59 -53.48 -2.46
C GLN A 195 12.46 -53.11 -3.42
N GLN A 196 11.59 -54.08 -3.68
CA GLN A 196 10.44 -53.93 -4.56
C GLN A 196 9.44 -52.91 -3.97
N PRO A 197 8.87 -52.02 -4.78
CA PRO A 197 7.81 -51.11 -4.34
C PRO A 197 6.59 -51.91 -3.87
N GLY A 198 6.16 -51.64 -2.63
CA GLY A 198 4.93 -52.22 -2.08
C GLY A 198 3.71 -51.86 -2.93
N LYS A 199 2.82 -52.85 -3.11
CA LYS A 199 1.56 -52.72 -3.85
C LYS A 199 0.75 -51.54 -3.33
N LEU A 200 0.41 -50.60 -4.21
CA LEU A 200 -0.58 -49.55 -3.94
C LEU A 200 -1.93 -50.20 -3.61
N GLN A 201 -2.50 -49.83 -2.47
CA GLN A 201 -3.88 -50.13 -2.10
C GLN A 201 -4.85 -49.40 -3.02
N GLN A 202 -5.90 -50.10 -3.44
CA GLN A 202 -6.95 -49.59 -4.30
C GLN A 202 -7.76 -48.49 -3.58
N PRO A 203 -8.16 -47.41 -4.27
CA PRO A 203 -9.06 -46.40 -3.73
C PRO A 203 -10.43 -47.01 -3.41
N GLY A 204 -10.90 -46.83 -2.17
CA GLY A 204 -12.23 -47.27 -1.74
C GLY A 204 -13.36 -46.57 -2.50
N GLU A 205 -14.42 -47.33 -2.77
CA GLU A 205 -15.64 -46.87 -3.43
C GLU A 205 -16.27 -45.67 -2.71
N LEU A 206 -16.57 -44.62 -3.49
CA LEU A 206 -17.31 -43.46 -3.01
C LEU A 206 -18.79 -43.84 -2.82
N HIS A 207 -19.28 -43.73 -1.59
CA HIS A 207 -20.68 -43.93 -1.25
C HIS A 207 -21.60 -42.96 -2.01
N LYS A 208 -22.68 -43.51 -2.58
CA LYS A 208 -23.78 -42.82 -3.24
C LYS A 208 -24.43 -41.80 -2.29
N THR A 209 -24.26 -40.51 -2.55
CA THR A 209 -25.00 -39.44 -1.88
C THR A 209 -26.47 -39.48 -2.25
N GLY A 210 -27.30 -39.34 -1.22
CA GLY A 210 -28.74 -39.55 -1.23
C GLY A 210 -29.56 -38.55 -2.04
N LYS A 211 -30.81 -38.99 -2.26
CA LYS A 211 -31.88 -38.36 -3.03
C LYS A 211 -32.07 -36.87 -2.69
N ALA A 212 -32.13 -36.06 -3.74
CA ALA A 212 -32.59 -34.69 -3.72
C ALA A 212 -34.04 -34.61 -3.18
N GLY A 213 -34.20 -33.88 -2.08
CA GLY A 213 -35.50 -33.51 -1.53
C GLY A 213 -36.15 -32.41 -2.36
N LYS A 214 -37.48 -32.47 -2.44
CA LYS A 214 -38.38 -31.65 -3.27
C LYS A 214 -38.20 -30.15 -3.06
N ALA A 215 -38.27 -29.42 -4.18
CA ALA A 215 -38.39 -27.98 -4.26
C ALA A 215 -39.62 -27.47 -3.48
N GLY A 216 -39.37 -26.61 -2.49
CA GLY A 216 -40.39 -25.85 -1.79
C GLY A 216 -40.70 -24.56 -2.54
N GLU A 217 -41.90 -24.55 -3.12
CA GLU A 217 -42.84 -23.44 -3.27
C GLU A 217 -42.35 -22.04 -2.84
N ALA A 218 -42.01 -21.21 -3.85
CA ALA A 218 -41.73 -19.80 -3.66
C ALA A 218 -43.04 -19.04 -3.39
N ARG A 219 -43.20 -18.53 -2.18
CA ARG A 219 -44.22 -17.53 -1.85
C ARG A 219 -43.89 -16.22 -2.54
N GLU A 220 -44.73 -15.89 -3.51
CA GLU A 220 -44.88 -14.56 -4.09
C GLU A 220 -45.31 -13.58 -2.99
N THR A 221 -44.39 -12.74 -2.53
CA THR A 221 -44.69 -11.59 -1.69
C THR A 221 -44.52 -10.33 -2.53
N GLY A 222 -45.66 -9.73 -2.85
CA GLY A 222 -45.76 -8.49 -3.60
C GLY A 222 -45.12 -7.31 -2.89
N GLY A 223 -44.80 -6.27 -3.68
CA GLY A 223 -44.38 -4.99 -3.14
C GLY A 223 -43.57 -4.12 -4.10
N VAL A 224 -44.05 -3.91 -5.33
CA VAL A 224 -43.48 -2.87 -6.21
C VAL A 224 -43.92 -1.50 -5.68
N ARG A 225 -43.12 -0.91 -4.78
CA ARG A 225 -43.18 0.53 -4.51
C ARG A 225 -42.43 1.25 -5.64
N LYS A 226 -43.19 1.95 -6.49
CA LYS A 226 -42.67 2.97 -7.41
C LYS A 226 -41.88 4.00 -6.61
N ILE A 227 -40.56 3.96 -6.70
CA ILE A 227 -39.71 5.05 -6.19
C ILE A 227 -39.67 6.11 -7.29
N ASN A 228 -40.23 7.27 -6.96
CA ASN A 228 -40.25 8.43 -7.84
C ASN A 228 -38.84 8.84 -8.24
N LYS A 229 -38.69 9.05 -9.55
CA LYS A 229 -37.53 9.58 -10.26
C LYS A 229 -37.26 11.02 -9.83
N VAL A 230 -36.53 11.23 -8.73
CA VAL A 230 -35.98 12.54 -8.37
C VAL A 230 -34.67 12.73 -9.12
N ARG A 231 -34.78 13.30 -10.32
CA ARG A 231 -33.64 13.79 -11.12
C ARG A 231 -33.09 15.06 -10.45
N LYS A 232 -32.32 14.91 -9.38
CA LYS A 232 -31.55 16.01 -8.78
C LYS A 232 -30.42 16.38 -9.74
N LYS A 233 -30.62 17.51 -10.42
CA LYS A 233 -29.64 18.24 -11.23
C LYS A 233 -28.46 18.60 -10.34
N TRP A 234 -27.42 17.76 -10.33
CA TRP A 234 -26.14 18.11 -9.73
C TRP A 234 -25.51 19.21 -10.59
N LYS A 235 -25.62 20.44 -10.11
CA LYS A 235 -24.92 21.61 -10.63
C LYS A 235 -23.53 21.57 -10.00
N SER A 236 -22.52 21.13 -10.76
CA SER A 236 -21.13 21.18 -10.34
C SER A 236 -20.78 22.59 -9.85
N PRO A 237 -20.17 22.75 -8.67
CA PRO A 237 -19.56 24.02 -8.31
C PRO A 237 -18.34 24.21 -9.21
N HIS A 238 -18.41 25.23 -10.07
CA HIS A 238 -17.26 25.81 -10.74
C HIS A 238 -16.18 26.07 -9.69
N ARG A 239 -15.09 25.31 -9.76
CA ARG A 239 -13.83 25.67 -9.12
C ARG A 239 -13.34 26.91 -9.86
N GLN A 240 -13.34 28.04 -9.15
CA GLN A 240 -12.80 29.30 -9.63
C GLN A 240 -11.35 29.05 -10.09
N ALA A 241 -11.12 29.27 -11.38
CA ALA A 241 -9.79 29.49 -11.91
C ALA A 241 -9.23 30.74 -11.20
N GLY A 242 -8.23 30.53 -10.35
CA GLY A 242 -7.39 31.60 -9.86
C GLY A 242 -6.63 32.17 -11.05
N ASN A 243 -6.99 33.40 -11.43
CA ASN A 243 -6.19 34.24 -12.30
C ASN A 243 -4.88 34.59 -11.57
N GLY A 244 -3.89 33.70 -11.66
CA GLY A 244 -2.50 34.01 -11.37
C GLY A 244 -1.89 34.67 -12.61
N ALA A 245 -1.58 35.96 -12.49
CA ALA A 245 -0.96 36.76 -13.52
C ALA A 245 0.35 36.13 -14.06
N PRO A 246 0.66 36.27 -15.36
CA PRO A 246 1.97 35.93 -15.88
C PRO A 246 3.00 36.93 -15.36
N GLY A 247 3.90 36.46 -14.49
CA GLY A 247 5.13 37.16 -14.15
C GLY A 247 6.03 37.18 -15.38
N THR A 248 6.13 38.35 -16.00
CA THR A 248 7.09 38.68 -17.06
C THR A 248 8.50 38.62 -16.46
N PHE A 249 9.22 37.51 -16.68
CA PHE A 249 10.67 37.51 -16.56
C PHE A 249 11.25 38.17 -17.80
N ALA A 250 11.50 39.48 -17.72
CA ALA A 250 12.37 40.16 -18.65
C ALA A 250 13.81 39.71 -18.36
N ASN A 251 14.44 39.15 -19.39
CA ASN A 251 15.80 38.66 -19.39
C ASN A 251 16.45 39.24 -20.66
N GLU A 252 17.23 40.32 -20.51
CA GLU A 252 18.15 40.96 -21.48
C GLU A 252 18.83 42.08 -20.65
N LEU A 253 20.14 42.17 -20.38
CA LEU A 253 21.38 41.77 -21.05
C LEU A 253 21.49 42.22 -22.52
N PHE A 254 22.34 43.23 -22.68
CA PHE A 254 22.80 43.97 -23.88
C PHE A 254 22.00 45.22 -24.27
#